data_AF-A0A1A8JDK6-F1
#
_entry.id   AF-A0A1A8JDK6-F1
#
_cell.length_a   1.000
_cell.length_b   1.000
_cell.length_c   1.000
_cell.angle_alpha   90.00
_cell.angle_beta   90.00
_cell.angle_gamma   90.00
#
_symmetry.space_group_name_H-M   'P 1'
#
loop_
_entity.id
_entity.type
_entity.pdbx_description
1 polymer ?
#
loop_
_entity_poly.entity_id
_entity_poly.type
_entity_poly.pdbx_seq_one_letter_code
_entity_poly.pdbx_strand_id
1 'polypeptide(L)' 'LGTYGDPRTTPKGSALECVKLAIDVGYRHFDGALVYFNEHEVGQAIREKIADGSVKREDIFYCGKLWNTFHPPEL' A
#
# COMPACT_ATOMS: atom_id res chain seq x y z
N LEU A 1 3.69 -4.13 -7.31
CA LEU A 1 3.28 -5.15 -6.32
C LEU A 1 1.82 -4.91 -5.94
N GLY A 2 0.95 -5.89 -6.12
CA GLY A 2 -0.41 -5.85 -5.57
C GLY A 2 -0.41 -6.21 -4.09
N THR A 3 -1.24 -5.54 -3.29
CA THR A 3 -1.23 -5.68 -1.82
C THR A 3 -2.45 -6.36 -1.23
N TYR A 4 -3.34 -6.94 -2.04
CA TYR A 4 -4.48 -7.69 -1.51
C TYR A 4 -4.03 -8.92 -0.71
N GLY A 5 -4.59 -9.08 0.49
CA GLY A 5 -4.58 -10.32 1.27
C GLY A 5 -5.95 -10.49 1.93
N ASP A 6 -6.40 -11.74 2.15
CA ASP A 6 -7.69 -11.98 2.82
C ASP A 6 -7.61 -11.42 4.25
N PRO A 7 -8.43 -10.39 4.59
CA PRO A 7 -8.33 -9.72 5.88
C PRO A 7 -8.70 -10.62 7.07
N ARG A 8 -9.29 -11.80 6.83
CA ARG A 8 -9.67 -12.77 7.86
C ARG A 8 -8.53 -13.71 8.24
N THR A 9 -7.59 -13.94 7.34
CA THR A 9 -6.52 -14.93 7.52
C THR A 9 -5.12 -14.33 7.42
N THR A 10 -4.98 -13.16 6.82
CA THR A 10 -3.70 -12.47 6.70
C THR A 10 -3.34 -11.81 8.04
N PRO A 11 -2.19 -12.13 8.65
CA PRO A 11 -1.75 -11.50 9.88
C PRO A 11 -1.57 -9.98 9.70
N LYS A 12 -1.94 -9.20 10.72
CA LYS A 12 -1.68 -7.75 10.76
C LYS A 12 -0.18 -7.47 10.64
N GLY A 13 0.17 -6.38 9.96
CA GLY A 13 1.55 -6.00 9.66
C GLY A 13 2.16 -6.74 8.47
N SER A 14 1.47 -7.74 7.89
CA SER A 14 2.02 -8.47 6.73
C SER A 14 2.19 -7.56 5.52
N ALA A 15 1.27 -6.62 5.27
CA ALA A 15 1.39 -5.71 4.13
C ALA A 15 2.52 -4.69 4.35
N LEU A 16 2.73 -4.25 5.60
CA LEU A 16 3.84 -3.38 5.97
C LEU A 16 5.19 -4.01 5.60
N GLU A 17 5.46 -5.22 6.11
CA GLU A 17 6.74 -5.90 5.88
C GLU A 17 6.94 -6.28 4.41
N CYS A 18 5.91 -6.79 3.73
CA CYS A 18 6.00 -7.11 2.32
C CYS A 18 6.28 -5.88 1.43
N VAL A 19 5.67 -4.73 1.72
CA VAL A 19 5.90 -3.51 0.95
C VAL A 19 7.31 -2.96 1.19
N LYS A 20 7.81 -2.98 2.44
CA LYS A 20 9.19 -2.59 2.74
C LYS A 20 10.19 -3.46 1.97
N LEU A 21 10.05 -4.79 2.05
CA LEU A 21 10.88 -5.73 1.32
C LEU A 21 10.81 -5.50 -0.19
N ALA A 22 9.62 -5.23 -0.73
CA ALA A 22 9.46 -4.98 -2.14
C ALA A 22 10.16 -3.68 -2.58
N ILE A 23 10.14 -2.62 -1.77
CA ILE A 23 10.92 -1.41 -2.03
C ILE A 23 12.42 -1.74 -2.06
N ASP A 24 12.91 -2.53 -1.10
CA ASP A 24 14.31 -2.94 -1.00
C ASP A 24 14.75 -3.79 -2.22
N VAL A 25 13.87 -4.64 -2.75
CA VAL A 25 14.11 -5.46 -3.95
C VAL A 25 13.97 -4.64 -5.25
N GLY A 26 13.50 -3.40 -5.17
CA GLY A 26 13.47 -2.46 -6.30
C GLY A 26 12.08 -2.16 -6.87
N TYR A 27 10.99 -2.66 -6.27
CA TYR A 27 9.65 -2.25 -6.68
C TYR A 27 9.43 -0.76 -6.42
N ARG A 28 8.81 -0.10 -7.40
CA ARG A 28 8.45 1.33 -7.35
C ARG A 28 6.97 1.59 -7.61
N HIS A 29 6.21 0.56 -7.97
CA HIS A 29 4.78 0.64 -8.20
C HIS A 29 4.05 -0.30 -7.24
N PHE A 30 3.16 0.26 -6.42
CA PHE A 30 2.30 -0.44 -5.48
C PHE A 30 0.82 -0.23 -5.84
N ASP A 31 0.06 -1.32 -5.79
CA ASP A 31 -1.37 -1.34 -6.10
C ASP A 31 -2.14 -1.75 -4.84
N GLY A 32 -3.04 -0.87 -4.38
CA GLY A 32 -3.85 -1.04 -3.18
C GLY A 32 -5.30 -0.64 -3.42
N ALA A 33 -6.14 -0.79 -2.40
CA ALA A 33 -7.53 -0.36 -2.41
C ALA A 33 -8.07 -0.30 -0.97
N LEU A 34 -9.03 0.60 -0.72
CA LEU A 34 -9.70 0.75 0.58
C LEU A 34 -10.22 -0.58 1.11
N VAL A 35 -10.85 -1.37 0.25
CA VAL A 35 -11.46 -2.66 0.59
C VAL A 35 -10.47 -3.80 0.83
N TYR A 36 -9.17 -3.56 0.69
CA TYR A 36 -8.15 -4.52 1.13
C TYR A 36 -7.86 -4.39 2.63
N PHE A 37 -8.40 -3.35 3.28
CA PHE A 37 -8.29 -3.10 4.72
C PHE A 37 -6.84 -3.00 5.24
N ASN A 38 -5.89 -2.69 4.35
CA ASN A 38 -4.46 -2.62 4.67
C ASN A 38 -3.75 -1.40 4.08
N GLU A 39 -4.46 -0.43 3.47
CA GLU A 39 -3.82 0.78 2.91
C GLU A 39 -3.01 1.56 3.96
N HIS A 40 -3.41 1.50 5.23
CA HIS A 40 -2.67 2.09 6.33
C HIS A 40 -1.28 1.46 6.53
N GLU A 41 -1.18 0.12 6.38
CA GLU A 41 0.10 -0.60 6.45
C GLU A 41 0.98 -0.28 5.23
N VAL A 42 0.39 -0.22 4.03
CA VAL A 42 1.11 0.15 2.80
C VAL A 42 1.64 1.59 2.88
N GLY A 43 0.80 2.52 3.34
CA GLY A 43 1.19 3.92 3.55
C GLY A 43 2.24 4.10 4.65
N GLN A 44 2.20 3.28 5.70
CA GLN A 44 3.25 3.24 6.71
C GLN A 44 4.58 2.76 6.10
N ALA A 45 4.58 1.64 5.37
CA ALA A 45 5.77 1.11 4.71
C ALA A 45 6.46 2.15 3.81
N ILE A 46 5.67 2.80 2.93
CA ILE A 46 6.19 3.81 2.00
C ILE A 46 6.78 4.99 2.78
N ARG A 47 6.10 5.49 3.83
CA ARG A 47 6.61 6.61 4.63
C ARG A 47 7.89 6.25 5.39
N GLU A 48 7.99 5.06 5.95
CA GLU A 48 9.21 4.59 6.61
C GLU A 48 10.39 4.51 5.64
N LYS A 49 10.17 3.96 4.43
CA LYS A 49 11.21 3.89 3.38
C LYS A 49 11.57 5.24 2.76
N ILE A 50 10.70 6.24 2.89
CA ILE A 50 11.05 7.63 2.57
C ILE A 50 11.86 8.24 3.72
N ALA A 51 11.46 8.02 4.97
CA ALA A 51 12.11 8.57 6.15
C ALA A 51 13.54 8.01 6.35
N ASP A 52 13.77 6.75 6.00
CA ASP A 52 15.10 6.13 6.06
C ASP A 52 15.99 6.47 4.84
N GLY A 53 15.46 7.22 3.87
CA GLY A 53 16.18 7.68 2.68
C GLY A 53 16.35 6.64 1.57
N SER A 54 15.72 5.46 1.67
CA SER A 54 15.84 4.41 0.64
C SER A 54 15.19 4.81 -0.69
N VAL A 55 14.12 5.59 -0.64
CA VAL A 55 13.41 6.13 -1.81
C VAL A 55 12.91 7.54 -1.54
N LYS A 56 12.69 8.33 -2.58
CA LYS A 56 11.93 9.58 -2.50
C LYS A 56 10.47 9.34 -2.82
N ARG A 57 9.61 10.33 -2.55
CA ARG A 57 8.18 10.20 -2.86
C ARG A 57 7.96 10.05 -4.37
N GLU A 58 8.68 10.80 -5.18
CA GLU A 58 8.60 10.76 -6.65
C GLU A 58 9.02 9.42 -7.25
N ASP A 59 9.80 8.61 -6.53
CA ASP A 59 10.17 7.26 -6.97
C ASP A 59 9.02 6.26 -6.83
N ILE A 60 7.94 6.62 -6.11
CA ILE A 60 6.85 5.70 -5.78
C ILE A 60 5.60 6.04 -6.57
N PHE A 61 5.06 5.06 -7.29
CA PHE A 61 3.72 5.08 -7.82
C PHE A 61 2.80 4.27 -6.90
N TYR A 62 1.74 4.89 -6.40
CA TYR A 62 0.69 4.21 -5.63
C TYR A 62 -0.63 4.33 -6.36
N CYS A 63 -1.25 3.19 -6.69
CA CYS A 63 -2.56 3.11 -7.30
C CYS A 63 -3.60 2.75 -6.21
N GLY A 64 -4.52 3.67 -5.93
CA GLY A 64 -5.71 3.41 -5.12
C GLY A 64 -6.93 3.08 -5.99
N LYS A 65 -8.01 2.59 -5.38
CA LYS A 65 -9.26 2.25 -6.10
C LYS A 65 -10.47 2.79 -5.36
N LEU A 66 -11.34 3.50 -6.08
CA LEU A 66 -12.67 3.86 -5.61
C LEU A 66 -13.53 2.60 -5.54
N TRP A 67 -14.15 2.35 -4.39
CA TRP A 67 -15.02 1.19 -4.23
C TRP A 67 -16.44 1.52 -4.66
N ASN A 68 -17.19 0.49 -5.08
CA ASN A 68 -18.53 0.62 -5.65
C ASN A 68 -19.53 1.38 -4.74
N THR A 69 -19.37 1.33 -3.42
CA THR A 69 -20.25 2.06 -2.49
C THR A 69 -19.92 3.56 -2.38
N PHE A 70 -18.92 4.05 -3.10
CA PHE A 70 -18.44 5.44 -3.12
C PHE A 70 -18.50 6.07 -4.52
N HIS A 71 -19.28 5.50 -5.44
CA HIS A 71 -19.54 6.13 -6.74
C HIS A 71 -20.39 7.41 -6.69
N PRO A 72 -21.32 7.62 -5.72
CA PRO A 72 -22.04 8.89 -5.63
C PRO A 72 -21.06 10.06 -5.48
N PRO A 73 -21.12 11.09 -6.35
CA PRO A 73 -20.11 12.15 -6.37
C PRO A 73 -20.12 13.07 -5.15
N GLU A 74 -21.14 13.01 -4.31
CA GLU A 74 -21.33 13.85 -3.12
C GLU A 74 -20.89 13.19 -1.80
N LEU A 75 -20.42 11.94 -1.86
CA LEU A 75 -19.92 11.16 -0.72
C LEU A 75 -18.42 11.42 -0.49
#